data_AF-A0A1E5MKN4-F1
#
_entry.id   AF-A0A1E5MKN4-F1
#
_cell.length_a   1.000
_cell.length_b   1.000
_cell.length_c   1.000
_cell.angle_alpha   90.00
_cell.angle_beta   90.00
_cell.angle_gamma   90.00
#
_symmetry.space_group_name_H-M   'P 1'
#
loop_
_entity.id
_entity.type
_entity.pdbx_description
1 polymer ?
#
loop_
_entity_poly.entity_id
_entity_poly.type
_entity_poly.pdbx_seq_one_letter_code
_entity_poly.pdbx_strand_id
1 'polypeptide(L)'
;MGEQYRVDRGATERTVADVHGAAEDVAERAGALAEALDAVTSAASGSDVIASAVSSFAAARSATAPRIGAHLAAVSAVGRVALAAVDEADADMAVRAERGAVR
;
A
#
# COMPACT_ATOMS: atom_id res chain seq x y z
N MET A 1 33.01 1.87 -11.80
CA MET A 1 32.36 3.18 -11.72
C MET A 1 30.99 2.95 -11.09
N GLY A 2 30.91 2.95 -9.76
CA GLY A 2 29.63 2.84 -9.07
C GLY A 2 29.09 4.25 -8.90
N GLU A 3 28.04 4.60 -9.63
CA GLU A 3 27.29 5.81 -9.33
C GLU A 3 26.69 5.63 -7.92
N GLN A 4 27.17 6.42 -6.96
CA GLN A 4 26.49 6.54 -5.67
C GLN A 4 25.19 7.30 -5.93
N TYR A 5 24.11 6.55 -6.17
CA TYR A 5 22.78 7.11 -6.24
C TYR A 5 22.43 7.65 -4.84
N ARG A 6 22.58 8.96 -4.66
CA ARG A 6 22.17 9.63 -3.43
C ARG A 6 20.65 9.62 -3.43
N VAL A 7 20.08 8.60 -2.79
CA VAL A 7 18.63 8.49 -2.61
C VAL A 7 18.20 9.72 -1.81
N ASP A 8 17.35 10.56 -2.41
CA ASP A 8 16.72 11.66 -1.67
C ASP A 8 15.77 11.02 -0.65
N ARG A 9 16.21 11.04 0.60
CA ARG A 9 15.47 10.50 1.73
C ARG A 9 14.08 11.12 1.84
N GLY A 10 13.97 12.44 1.73
CA GLY A 10 12.70 13.14 1.85
C GLY A 10 11.74 12.80 0.71
N ALA A 11 12.27 12.63 -0.51
CA ALA A 11 11.48 12.13 -1.63
C ALA A 11 11.01 10.69 -1.43
N THR A 12 11.84 9.85 -0.80
CA THR A 12 11.53 8.45 -0.51
C THR A 12 10.48 8.32 0.60
N GLU A 13 10.62 9.06 1.70
CA GLU A 13 9.61 9.14 2.77
C GLU A 13 8.25 9.57 2.23
N ARG A 14 8.23 10.60 1.37
CA ARG A 14 6.99 11.06 0.71
C ARG A 14 6.38 9.97 -0.16
N THR A 15 7.19 9.31 -0.99
CA THR A 15 6.72 8.21 -1.85
C THR A 15 6.11 7.08 -1.03
N VAL A 16 6.75 6.70 0.09
CA VAL A 16 6.24 5.65 0.98
C VAL A 16 4.91 6.06 1.63
N ALA A 17 4.79 7.31 2.07
CA ALA A 17 3.55 7.85 2.62
C ALA A 17 2.43 7.92 1.57
N ASP A 18 2.74 8.35 0.35
CA ASP A 18 1.78 8.44 -0.76
C ASP A 18 1.26 7.04 -1.14
N VAL A 19 2.15 6.03 -1.21
CA VAL A 19 1.75 4.64 -1.46
C VAL A 19 0.89 4.08 -0.32
N HIS A 20 1.18 4.46 0.92
CA HIS A 20 0.37 4.05 2.06
C HIS A 20 -1.04 4.66 1.99
N GLY A 21 -1.15 5.97 1.75
CA GLY A 21 -2.44 6.63 1.58
C GLY A 21 -3.24 6.05 0.40
N ALA A 22 -2.58 5.75 -0.71
CA ALA A 22 -3.24 5.08 -1.84
C ALA A 22 -3.76 3.68 -1.47
N ALA A 23 -3.10 2.95 -0.57
CA ALA A 23 -3.57 1.66 -0.08
C ALA A 23 -4.86 1.81 0.75
N GLU A 24 -4.92 2.83 1.62
CA GLU A 24 -6.10 3.16 2.44
C GLU A 24 -7.28 3.57 1.55
N ASP A 25 -7.06 4.47 0.59
CA ASP A 25 -8.06 4.90 -0.39
C ASP A 25 -8.66 3.72 -1.16
N VAL A 26 -7.83 2.76 -1.58
CA VAL A 26 -8.27 1.56 -2.30
C VAL A 26 -9.09 0.66 -1.39
N ALA A 27 -8.70 0.51 -0.12
CA ALA A 27 -9.44 -0.29 0.85
C ALA A 27 -10.82 0.32 1.14
N GLU A 28 -10.90 1.64 1.32
CA GLU A 28 -12.17 2.35 1.53
C GLU A 28 -13.11 2.19 0.34
N ARG A 29 -12.60 2.44 -0.88
CA ARG A 29 -13.39 2.27 -2.12
C ARG A 29 -13.84 0.83 -2.34
N ALA A 30 -13.01 -0.15 -1.97
CA ALA A 30 -13.38 -1.56 -2.03
C ALA A 30 -14.53 -1.90 -1.06
N GLY A 31 -14.48 -1.35 0.17
CA GLY A 31 -15.55 -1.47 1.16
C GLY A 31 -16.87 -0.87 0.66
N ALA A 32 -16.83 0.37 0.18
CA ALA A 32 -18.01 1.05 -0.36
C ALA A 32 -18.62 0.31 -1.56
N LEU A 33 -17.79 -0.26 -2.44
CA LEU A 33 -18.26 -1.09 -3.55
C LEU A 33 -18.95 -2.37 -3.06
N ALA A 34 -18.39 -3.03 -2.05
CA ALA A 34 -18.98 -4.25 -1.49
C ALA A 34 -20.36 -3.96 -0.87
N GLU A 35 -20.49 -2.88 -0.10
CA GLU A 35 -21.76 -2.44 0.47
C GLU A 35 -22.79 -2.09 -0.61
N ALA A 36 -22.38 -1.39 -1.66
CA ALA A 36 -23.26 -1.06 -2.78
C ALA A 36 -23.75 -2.32 -3.52
N LEU A 37 -22.87 -3.31 -3.74
CA LEU A 37 -23.23 -4.57 -4.38
C LEU A 37 -24.18 -5.41 -3.53
N ASP A 38 -24.01 -5.41 -2.22
CA ASP A 38 -24.91 -6.08 -1.28
C ASP A 38 -26.31 -5.43 -1.31
N ALA A 39 -26.37 -4.09 -1.31
CA ALA A 39 -27.62 -3.35 -1.44
C ALA A 39 -28.35 -3.65 -2.76
N VAL A 40 -27.63 -3.72 -3.89
CA VAL A 40 -28.22 -4.09 -5.18
C VAL A 40 -28.71 -5.54 -5.19
N THR A 41 -27.96 -6.46 -4.57
CA THR A 41 -28.37 -7.88 -4.45
C THR A 41 -29.66 -8.00 -3.63
N SER A 42 -29.74 -7.27 -2.51
CA SER A 42 -30.93 -7.22 -1.66
C SER A 42 -32.14 -6.64 -2.40
N ALA A 43 -31.96 -5.55 -3.15
CA ALA A 43 -33.02 -4.97 -3.99
C ALA A 43 -33.48 -5.91 -5.12
N ALA A 44 -32.59 -6.75 -5.63
CA ALA A 44 -32.88 -7.74 -6.67
C ALA A 44 -33.52 -9.04 -6.15
N SER A 45 -33.68 -9.21 -4.83
CA SER A 45 -34.19 -10.44 -4.20
C SER A 45 -35.59 -10.90 -4.65
N GLY A 46 -36.36 -10.02 -5.31
CA GLY A 46 -37.63 -10.37 -5.94
C GLY A 46 -37.49 -11.19 -7.24
N SER A 47 -36.27 -11.39 -7.75
CA SER A 47 -35.99 -12.20 -8.94
C SER A 47 -34.69 -12.98 -8.81
N ASP A 48 -34.80 -14.31 -8.69
CA ASP A 48 -33.64 -15.22 -8.54
C ASP A 48 -32.61 -15.06 -9.66
N VAL A 49 -33.07 -14.79 -10.89
CA VAL A 49 -32.19 -14.60 -12.05
C VAL A 49 -31.36 -13.32 -11.91
N ILE A 50 -31.99 -12.22 -11.49
CA ILE A 50 -31.30 -10.94 -11.31
C ILE A 50 -30.36 -11.02 -10.10
N ALA A 51 -30.83 -11.56 -8.98
CA ALA A 51 -30.01 -11.76 -7.78
C ALA A 51 -28.76 -12.62 -8.07
N SER A 52 -28.91 -13.71 -8.83
CA SER A 52 -27.80 -14.56 -9.27
C SER A 52 -26.80 -13.82 -10.18
N ALA A 53 -27.31 -13.05 -11.14
CA ALA A 53 -26.44 -12.26 -12.04
C ALA A 53 -25.65 -11.19 -11.29
N VAL A 54 -26.28 -10.47 -10.35
CA VAL A 54 -25.63 -9.46 -9.51
C VAL A 54 -24.58 -10.11 -8.59
N SER A 55 -24.90 -11.24 -7.96
CA SER A 55 -23.96 -11.97 -7.11
C SER A 55 -22.73 -12.47 -7.89
N SER A 56 -22.95 -13.02 -9.09
CA SER A 56 -21.85 -13.43 -9.98
C SER A 56 -20.96 -12.26 -10.39
N PHE A 57 -21.56 -11.13 -10.75
CA PHE A 57 -20.82 -9.90 -11.07
C PHE A 57 -20.03 -9.39 -9.85
N ALA A 58 -20.65 -9.37 -8.68
CA ALA A 58 -20.04 -8.92 -7.44
C ALA A 58 -18.82 -9.79 -7.09
N ALA A 59 -18.96 -11.11 -7.14
CA ALA A 59 -17.87 -12.05 -6.89
C ALA A 59 -16.71 -11.88 -7.88
N ALA A 60 -16.99 -11.61 -9.16
CA ALA A 60 -15.97 -11.39 -10.16
C ALA A 60 -15.19 -10.07 -9.98
N ARG A 61 -15.79 -9.06 -9.33
CA ARG A 61 -15.23 -7.70 -9.22
C ARG A 61 -14.73 -7.32 -7.83
N SER A 62 -15.21 -7.96 -6.77
CA SER A 62 -14.85 -7.65 -5.39
C SER A 62 -13.43 -8.08 -5.01
N ALA A 63 -12.82 -9.02 -5.74
CA ALA A 63 -11.50 -9.56 -5.38
C ALA A 63 -10.31 -8.68 -5.79
N THR A 64 -10.46 -7.80 -6.78
CA THR A 64 -9.33 -7.08 -7.39
C THR A 64 -8.88 -5.89 -6.54
N ALA A 65 -9.82 -5.06 -6.06
CA ALA A 65 -9.48 -3.87 -5.28
C ALA A 65 -8.78 -4.21 -3.95
N PRO A 66 -9.25 -5.19 -3.15
CA PRO A 66 -8.55 -5.62 -1.93
C PRO A 66 -7.12 -6.13 -2.20
N ARG A 67 -6.92 -6.85 -3.32
CA ARG A 67 -5.58 -7.32 -3.73
C ARG A 67 -4.64 -6.15 -4.05
N ILE A 68 -5.11 -5.14 -4.78
CA ILE A 68 -4.33 -3.94 -5.08
C ILE A 68 -3.98 -3.21 -3.77
N GLY A 69 -4.96 -3.00 -2.89
CA GLY A 69 -4.73 -2.36 -1.59
C GLY A 69 -3.70 -3.11 -0.75
N ALA A 70 -3.79 -4.44 -0.69
CA ALA A 70 -2.81 -5.26 0.03
C ALA A 70 -1.39 -5.16 -0.55
N HIS A 71 -1.25 -5.10 -1.89
CA HIS A 71 0.05 -4.91 -2.52
C HIS A 71 0.64 -3.52 -2.23
N LEU A 72 -0.17 -2.46 -2.30
CA LEU A 72 0.28 -1.11 -1.95
C LEU A 72 0.69 -1.03 -0.47
N ALA A 73 -0.09 -1.62 0.43
CA ALA A 73 0.25 -1.69 1.84
C ALA A 73 1.59 -2.43 2.06
N ALA A 74 1.80 -3.55 1.39
CA ALA A 74 3.06 -4.30 1.46
C ALA A 74 4.26 -3.48 0.94
N VAL A 75 4.11 -2.79 -0.19
CA VAL A 75 5.16 -1.91 -0.75
C VAL A 75 5.48 -0.77 0.22
N SER A 76 4.47 -0.14 0.82
CA SER A 76 4.68 0.91 1.84
C SER A 76 5.41 0.37 3.07
N ALA A 77 5.11 -0.85 3.51
CA ALA A 77 5.79 -1.48 4.64
C ALA A 77 7.27 -1.75 4.34
N VAL A 78 7.56 -2.30 3.15
CA VAL A 78 8.95 -2.51 2.69
C VAL A 78 9.70 -1.18 2.61
N GLY A 79 9.07 -0.13 2.09
CA GLY A 79 9.65 1.21 2.03
C GLY A 79 10.03 1.77 3.41
N ARG A 80 9.19 1.58 4.42
CA ARG A 80 9.50 1.98 5.80
C ARG A 80 10.69 1.21 6.37
N VAL A 81 10.78 -0.10 6.12
CA VAL A 81 11.93 -0.92 6.54
C VAL A 81 13.23 -0.44 5.87
N ALA A 82 13.18 -0.14 4.58
CA ALA A 82 14.34 0.37 3.84
C ALA A 82 14.82 1.72 4.41
N LEU A 83 13.91 2.64 4.73
CA LEU A 83 14.24 3.92 5.35
C LEU A 83 14.92 3.74 6.71
N ALA A 84 14.40 2.85 7.56
CA ALA A 84 14.99 2.54 8.85
C ALA A 84 16.41 1.93 8.73
N ALA A 85 16.65 1.08 7.72
CA ALA A 85 17.97 0.53 7.47
C ALA A 85 18.97 1.62 7.01
N VAL A 86 18.51 2.61 6.25
CA VAL A 86 19.32 3.77 5.88
C VAL A 86 19.65 4.63 7.10
N ASP A 87 18.68 4.87 7.99
CA ASP A 87 18.92 5.56 9.28
C ASP A 87 20.01 4.89 10.11
N GLU A 88 19.94 3.57 10.25
CA GLU A 88 20.90 2.80 11.02
C GLU A 88 22.31 2.89 10.41
N ALA A 89 22.40 2.79 9.08
CA ALA A 89 23.67 2.93 8.36
C ALA A 89 24.28 4.33 8.51
N ASP A 90 23.46 5.39 8.39
CA ASP A 90 23.92 6.77 8.55
C ASP A 90 24.42 7.03 9.98
N ALA A 91 23.72 6.51 10.99
CA ALA A 91 24.13 6.62 12.39
C ALA A 91 25.47 5.88 12.68
N ASP A 92 25.60 4.65 12.19
CA ASP A 92 26.83 3.86 12.34
C ASP A 92 28.03 4.52 11.62
N MET A 93 27.80 5.13 10.45
CA MET A 93 28.81 5.92 9.75
C MET A 93 29.24 7.17 10.54
N ALA A 94 28.29 7.91 11.12
CA ALA A 94 28.60 9.07 11.95
C ALA A 94 29.46 8.70 13.16
N VAL A 95 29.10 7.62 13.87
CA VAL A 95 29.87 7.08 15.00
C VAL A 95 31.29 6.68 14.59
N ARG A 96 31.46 6.05 13.43
CA ARG A 96 32.80 5.68 12.92
C ARG A 96 33.63 6.90 12.53
N ALA A 97 33.01 7.90 11.92
CA ALA A 97 33.70 9.14 11.53
C ALA A 97 34.23 9.88 12.76
N GLU A 98 33.42 10.01 13.82
CA GLU A 98 33.85 10.60 15.09
C GLU A 98 35.02 9.83 15.71
N ARG A 99 34.95 8.49 15.76
CA ARG A 99 36.05 7.66 16.28
C ARG A 99 37.33 7.76 15.46
N GLY A 100 37.21 7.93 14.14
CA GLY A 100 38.35 8.12 13.24
C GLY A 100 39.02 9.48 13.38
N ALA A 101 38.25 10.52 13.72
CA ALA A 101 38.75 11.88 13.94
C ALA A 101 39.48 12.09 15.27
N VAL A 102 39.35 11.14 16.22
CA VAL A 102 40.00 11.17 17.54
C VAL A 102 41.38 10.47 17.54
N ARG A 103 41.85 9.97 16.38
CA ARG A 103 43.21 9.43 16.17
C ARG A 103 44.09 10.41 15.42
#